data_AF-J3GUC5-F1
#
_entry.id   AF-J3GUC5-F1
#
_cell.length_a   1.000
_cell.length_b   1.000
_cell.length_c   1.000
_cell.angle_alpha   90.00
_cell.angle_beta   90.00
_cell.angle_gamma   90.00
#
_symmetry.space_group_name_H-M   'P 1'
#
loop_
_entity.id
_entity.type
_entity.pdbx_description
1 polymer ?
#
loop_
_entity_poly.entity_id
_entity_poly.type
_entity_poly.pdbx_seq_one_letter_code
_entity_poly.pdbx_strand_id
1 'polypeptide(L)'
;MSTSTIIPTVAVEEDFRTRAHNALGDAQLRGNFRKAMDSLMTKRAAAFSDAHEREHLRALGNAIRARALSKLPDLLEQLEQNLTRNGVKVHWAETVDEANGIVLSIIRAHEGRQVIKGKSMVSEEMEMNHFLADRGIECLESDMGEYIVQLDHEKPSHIIMPAIHKNAGQVASLFHDKLGVEYTKDVDQLIQIGRKVLRQKFFEADIGVSGVNFAVAETGTLLLVENEGNGRMTTTVPPVHIAVTGIEKVVENLRDVVPLLSLLTRSALGIPITTYVNMISGPRKEHELDGPQEVHLVLLDNGRSQAFADSELRQTLNCIRCGACMNHCPVYTRIGGHAYGEVYPGPIGKIITPHMVGLAKVPDHPSASSLCGACGDVCPVKIPIPALLRRLREENVKAPDSPHQVMRGQGSKYSRKERFIWNAWAKLNSSPTLYRLFGFFATRLRALTPSNVGPWTQNHSAPKPAARSLHDMAREHFAKGDR
;
A
#
# COMPACT_ATOMS: atom_id res chain seq x y z
N MET A 1 26.44 28.66 -9.91
CA MET A 1 25.10 28.63 -10.53
C MET A 1 24.66 27.17 -10.53
N SER A 2 24.02 26.73 -9.44
CA SER A 2 23.55 25.35 -9.29
C SER A 2 22.20 25.25 -9.98
N THR A 3 22.15 24.62 -11.15
CA THR A 3 20.90 24.25 -11.80
C THR A 3 20.22 23.22 -10.91
N SER A 4 19.19 23.62 -10.17
CA SER A 4 18.30 22.73 -9.43
C SER A 4 17.64 21.80 -10.44
N THR A 5 18.23 20.62 -10.66
CA THR A 5 17.74 19.64 -11.61
C THR A 5 16.40 19.15 -11.09
N ILE A 6 15.32 19.62 -11.70
CA ILE A 6 13.96 19.11 -11.51
C ILE A 6 14.02 17.61 -11.82
N ILE A 7 13.56 16.77 -10.89
CA ILE A 7 13.54 15.32 -11.03
C ILE A 7 12.11 14.89 -11.42
N PRO A 8 11.81 14.72 -12.72
CA PRO A 8 10.54 14.13 -13.14
C PRO A 8 10.58 12.62 -12.91
N THR A 9 9.49 12.04 -12.41
CA THR A 9 9.27 10.59 -12.29
C THR A 9 8.52 10.10 -13.52
N VAL A 10 8.95 8.96 -14.05
CA VAL A 10 8.47 8.42 -15.32
C VAL A 10 7.05 7.86 -15.15
N ALA A 11 6.11 8.35 -15.96
CA ALA A 11 4.78 7.78 -16.04
C ALA A 11 4.84 6.33 -16.54
N VAL A 12 4.12 5.43 -15.86
CA VAL A 12 4.16 4.01 -16.18
C VAL A 12 3.15 3.71 -17.30
N GLU A 13 3.60 3.69 -18.56
CA GLU A 13 2.73 3.56 -19.74
C GLU A 13 2.24 2.12 -20.02
N GLU A 14 3.00 1.10 -19.62
CA GLU A 14 2.66 -0.30 -19.91
C GLU A 14 1.44 -0.79 -19.10
N ASP A 15 0.85 -1.95 -19.46
CA ASP A 15 -0.17 -2.58 -18.63
C ASP A 15 0.44 -3.42 -17.48
N PHE A 16 -0.38 -3.81 -16.50
CA PHE A 16 0.08 -4.60 -15.35
C PHE A 16 0.74 -5.91 -15.76
N ARG A 17 0.23 -6.59 -16.80
CA ARG A 17 0.70 -7.92 -17.20
C ARG A 17 2.08 -7.84 -17.83
N THR A 18 2.32 -6.84 -18.66
CA THR A 18 3.61 -6.57 -19.31
C THR A 18 4.67 -6.29 -18.25
N ARG A 19 4.38 -5.38 -17.31
CA ARG A 19 5.30 -5.12 -16.19
C ARG A 19 5.56 -6.33 -15.33
N ALA A 20 4.53 -7.12 -15.03
CA ALA A 20 4.70 -8.35 -14.27
C ALA A 20 5.58 -9.36 -15.02
N HIS A 21 5.45 -9.48 -16.34
CA HIS A 21 6.30 -10.33 -17.17
C HIS A 21 7.76 -9.86 -17.14
N ASN A 22 7.99 -8.56 -17.33
CA ASN A 22 9.33 -7.95 -17.27
C ASN A 22 9.98 -8.19 -15.90
N ALA A 23 9.25 -7.95 -14.80
CA ALA A 23 9.74 -8.19 -13.45
C ALA A 23 10.05 -9.67 -13.17
N LEU A 24 9.31 -10.61 -13.76
CA LEU A 24 9.59 -12.04 -13.63
C LEU A 24 10.89 -12.48 -14.33
N GLY A 25 11.28 -11.75 -15.39
CA GLY A 25 12.52 -11.91 -16.12
C GLY A 25 13.75 -11.30 -15.42
N ASP A 26 13.55 -10.37 -14.49
CA ASP A 26 14.64 -9.75 -13.73
C ASP A 26 15.08 -10.63 -12.54
N ALA A 27 16.19 -11.35 -12.74
CA ALA A 27 16.77 -12.22 -11.72
C ALA A 27 17.29 -11.45 -10.49
N GLN A 28 17.79 -10.23 -10.67
CA GLN A 28 18.35 -9.42 -9.60
C GLN A 28 17.26 -8.85 -8.71
N LEU A 29 16.21 -8.27 -9.30
CA LEU A 29 15.00 -7.85 -8.59
C LEU A 29 14.45 -9.00 -7.74
N ARG A 30 14.25 -10.17 -8.36
CA ARG A 30 13.73 -11.36 -7.66
C ARG A 30 14.64 -11.85 -6.54
N GLY A 31 15.96 -11.78 -6.74
CA GLY A 31 16.94 -12.11 -5.70
C GLY A 31 16.86 -11.15 -4.51
N ASN A 32 16.82 -9.85 -4.77
CA ASN A 32 16.73 -8.79 -3.77
C ASN A 32 15.45 -8.93 -2.93
N PHE A 33 14.29 -9.06 -3.59
CA PHE A 33 13.01 -9.24 -2.90
C PHE A 33 12.96 -10.52 -2.09
N ARG A 34 13.39 -11.67 -2.63
CA ARG A 34 13.38 -12.93 -1.86
C ARG A 34 14.19 -12.78 -0.57
N LYS A 35 15.45 -12.34 -0.68
CA LYS A 35 16.34 -12.19 0.48
C LYS A 35 15.75 -11.26 1.55
N ALA A 36 15.22 -10.12 1.12
CA ALA A 36 14.71 -9.12 2.06
C ALA A 36 13.40 -9.57 2.72
N MET A 37 12.46 -10.14 1.95
CA MET A 37 11.18 -10.61 2.48
C MET A 37 11.38 -11.80 3.44
N ASP A 38 12.25 -12.77 3.10
CA ASP A 38 12.58 -13.91 3.98
C ASP A 38 13.19 -13.43 5.30
N SER A 39 14.05 -12.41 5.26
CA SER A 39 14.63 -11.81 6.46
C SER A 39 13.57 -11.14 7.35
N LEU A 40 12.66 -10.36 6.76
CA LEU A 40 11.57 -9.70 7.50
C LEU A 40 10.59 -10.71 8.10
N MET A 41 10.26 -11.77 7.37
CA MET A 41 9.42 -12.87 7.87
C MET A 41 10.07 -13.54 9.09
N THR A 42 11.36 -13.84 9.00
CA THR A 42 12.13 -14.45 10.11
C THR A 42 12.17 -13.54 11.34
N LYS A 43 12.53 -12.26 11.17
CA LYS A 43 12.57 -11.28 12.27
C LYS A 43 11.20 -11.11 12.91
N ARG A 44 10.14 -11.05 12.10
CA ARG A 44 8.76 -10.95 12.59
C ARG A 44 8.38 -12.18 13.43
N ALA A 45 8.72 -13.38 12.96
CA ALA A 45 8.44 -14.62 13.69
C ALA A 45 9.13 -14.62 15.06
N ALA A 46 10.40 -14.21 15.12
CA ALA A 46 11.14 -14.07 16.38
C ALA A 46 10.51 -13.00 17.30
N ALA A 47 10.08 -11.87 16.73
CA ALA A 47 9.45 -10.80 17.49
C ALA A 47 8.08 -11.19 18.06
N PHE A 48 7.38 -12.18 17.50
CA PHE A 48 6.11 -12.71 17.99
C PHE A 48 6.25 -14.21 18.35
N SER A 49 7.17 -14.52 19.25
CA SER A 49 7.45 -15.89 19.69
C SER A 49 6.30 -16.53 20.48
N ASP A 50 5.53 -15.74 21.23
CA ASP A 50 4.32 -16.19 21.92
C ASP A 50 3.09 -16.05 21.01
N ALA A 51 2.48 -17.19 20.66
CA ALA A 51 1.31 -17.23 19.79
C ALA A 51 0.04 -16.67 20.45
N HIS A 52 -0.13 -16.85 21.77
CA HIS A 52 -1.28 -16.35 22.51
C HIS A 52 -1.19 -14.83 22.69
N GLU A 53 -0.02 -14.31 23.08
CA GLU A 53 0.24 -12.87 23.14
C GLU A 53 0.00 -12.22 21.77
N ARG A 54 0.54 -12.82 20.70
CA ARG A 54 0.35 -12.34 19.32
C ARG A 54 -1.13 -12.24 18.96
N GLU A 55 -1.92 -13.27 19.24
CA GLU A 55 -3.32 -13.29 18.85
C GLU A 55 -4.18 -12.36 19.71
N HIS A 56 -3.87 -12.23 21.00
CA HIS A 56 -4.49 -11.26 21.90
C HIS A 56 -4.21 -9.82 21.43
N LEU A 57 -2.95 -9.48 21.13
CA LEU A 57 -2.59 -8.17 20.60
C LEU A 57 -3.30 -7.89 19.28
N ARG A 58 -3.40 -8.87 18.38
CA ARG A 58 -4.14 -8.73 17.11
C ARG A 58 -5.62 -8.43 17.32
N ALA A 59 -6.26 -9.12 18.27
CA ALA A 59 -7.65 -8.87 18.61
C ALA A 59 -7.84 -7.45 19.19
N LEU A 60 -6.95 -7.04 20.10
CA LEU A 60 -6.97 -5.70 20.69
C LEU A 60 -6.76 -4.61 19.64
N GLY A 61 -5.73 -4.75 18.78
CA GLY A 61 -5.46 -3.81 17.71
C GLY A 61 -6.61 -3.71 16.71
N ASN A 62 -7.24 -4.82 16.35
CA ASN A 62 -8.44 -4.81 15.53
C ASN A 62 -9.60 -4.08 16.21
N ALA A 63 -9.88 -4.36 17.49
CA ALA A 63 -10.95 -3.71 18.23
C ALA A 63 -10.74 -2.18 18.35
N ILE A 64 -9.51 -1.74 18.58
CA ILE A 64 -9.15 -0.32 18.61
C ILE A 64 -9.44 0.35 17.27
N ARG A 65 -8.95 -0.24 16.16
CA ARG A 65 -9.14 0.34 14.83
C ARG A 65 -10.61 0.31 14.40
N ALA A 66 -11.33 -0.78 14.69
CA ALA A 66 -12.76 -0.90 14.41
C ALA A 66 -13.58 0.13 15.21
N ARG A 67 -13.25 0.34 16.49
CA ARG A 67 -13.89 1.38 17.32
C ARG A 67 -13.65 2.77 16.74
N ALA A 68 -12.40 3.09 16.38
CA ALA A 68 -12.07 4.37 15.76
C ALA A 68 -12.86 4.59 14.46
N LEU A 69 -12.93 3.58 13.58
CA LEU A 69 -13.73 3.67 12.37
C LEU A 69 -15.23 3.80 12.66
N SER A 70 -15.79 3.12 13.65
CA SER A 70 -17.23 3.26 13.94
C SER A 70 -17.65 4.68 14.34
N LYS A 71 -16.71 5.50 14.82
CA LYS A 71 -16.90 6.88 15.26
C LYS A 71 -16.13 7.89 14.40
N LEU A 72 -15.75 7.50 13.18
CA LEU A 72 -14.77 8.26 12.40
C LEU A 72 -15.13 9.75 12.23
N PRO A 73 -16.36 10.14 11.84
CA PRO A 73 -16.72 11.56 11.73
C PRO A 73 -16.51 12.33 13.04
N ASP A 74 -17.07 11.84 14.15
CA ASP A 74 -16.97 12.48 15.47
C ASP A 74 -15.51 12.60 15.95
N LEU A 75 -14.70 11.55 15.71
CA LEU A 75 -13.29 11.56 16.10
C LEU A 75 -12.45 12.54 15.28
N LEU A 76 -12.81 12.79 14.02
CA LEU A 76 -12.11 13.78 13.20
C LEU A 76 -12.43 15.20 13.67
N GLU A 77 -13.69 15.50 14.00
CA GLU A 77 -14.08 16.79 14.59
C GLU A 77 -13.42 17.00 15.96
N GLN A 78 -13.39 15.96 16.81
CA GLN A 78 -12.69 16.00 18.09
C GLN A 78 -11.18 16.22 17.92
N LEU A 79 -10.56 15.54 16.95
CA LEU A 79 -9.16 15.71 16.62
C LEU A 79 -8.87 17.15 16.19
N GLU A 80 -9.67 17.71 15.28
CA GLU A 80 -9.54 19.09 14.82
C GLU A 80 -9.66 20.08 15.97
N GLN A 81 -10.69 19.93 16.81
CA GLN A 81 -10.90 20.81 17.95
C GLN A 81 -9.70 20.80 18.91
N ASN A 82 -9.18 19.61 19.22
CA ASN A 82 -8.08 19.46 20.16
C ASN A 82 -6.74 19.93 19.58
N LEU A 83 -6.48 19.69 18.29
CA LEU A 83 -5.32 20.21 17.57
C LEU A 83 -5.34 21.75 17.49
N THR A 84 -6.50 22.31 17.14
CA THR A 84 -6.70 23.76 17.07
C THR A 84 -6.46 24.42 18.44
N ARG A 85 -6.95 23.81 19.52
CA ARG A 85 -6.66 24.27 20.90
C ARG A 85 -5.17 24.25 21.21
N ASN A 86 -4.42 23.30 20.64
CA ASN A 86 -2.98 23.22 20.81
C ASN A 86 -2.18 24.12 19.85
N GLY A 87 -2.86 24.95 19.03
CA GLY A 87 -2.22 25.88 18.09
C GLY A 87 -1.88 25.28 16.72
N VAL A 88 -2.37 24.08 16.40
CA VAL A 88 -2.21 23.47 15.07
C VAL A 88 -3.33 23.95 14.15
N LYS A 89 -3.00 24.37 12.93
CA LYS A 89 -4.00 24.73 11.90
C LYS A 89 -4.43 23.48 11.13
N VAL A 90 -5.70 23.11 11.21
CA VAL A 90 -6.23 21.91 10.55
C VAL A 90 -6.94 22.28 9.25
N HIS A 91 -6.68 21.49 8.21
CA HIS A 91 -7.20 21.68 6.86
C HIS A 91 -7.79 20.36 6.37
N TRP A 92 -8.93 20.44 5.68
CA TRP A 92 -9.61 19.30 5.11
C TRP A 92 -9.52 19.36 3.58
N ALA A 93 -9.23 18.22 2.97
CA ALA A 93 -9.17 18.06 1.53
C ALA A 93 -9.90 16.78 1.12
N GLU A 94 -10.86 16.89 0.22
CA GLU A 94 -11.52 15.74 -0.38
C GLU A 94 -10.61 15.10 -1.43
N THR A 95 -9.89 15.94 -2.19
CA THR A 95 -9.08 15.52 -3.34
C THR A 95 -7.60 15.83 -3.18
N VAL A 96 -6.78 15.14 -3.99
CA VAL A 96 -5.33 15.41 -4.10
C VAL A 96 -5.07 16.86 -4.53
N ASP A 97 -5.86 17.39 -5.47
CA ASP A 97 -5.69 18.74 -5.99
C ASP A 97 -5.96 19.80 -4.90
N GLU A 98 -6.97 19.60 -4.08
CA GLU A 98 -7.25 20.45 -2.92
C GLU A 98 -6.12 20.39 -1.89
N ALA A 99 -5.66 19.19 -1.53
CA ALA A 99 -4.56 19.03 -0.57
C ALA A 99 -3.27 19.68 -1.08
N ASN A 100 -2.94 19.52 -2.36
CA ASN A 100 -1.81 20.17 -3.00
C ASN A 100 -1.97 21.70 -3.05
N GLY A 101 -3.19 22.19 -3.29
CA GLY A 101 -3.52 23.61 -3.24
C GLY A 101 -3.33 24.22 -1.85
N ILE A 102 -3.74 23.51 -0.80
CA ILE A 102 -3.52 23.91 0.61
C ILE A 102 -2.03 23.94 0.93
N VAL A 103 -1.28 22.88 0.60
CA VAL A 103 0.17 22.83 0.84
C VAL A 103 0.88 23.98 0.12
N LEU A 104 0.54 24.23 -1.14
CA LEU A 104 1.13 25.32 -1.91
C LEU A 104 0.80 26.70 -1.34
N SER A 105 -0.42 26.92 -0.85
CA SER A 105 -0.81 28.20 -0.28
C SER A 105 -0.04 28.49 1.00
N ILE A 106 0.18 27.47 1.85
CA ILE A 106 1.02 27.57 3.04
C ILE A 106 2.46 27.89 2.65
N ILE A 107 3.06 27.12 1.73
CA ILE A 107 4.45 27.37 1.28
C ILE A 107 4.61 28.81 0.78
N ARG A 108 3.67 29.30 -0.04
CA ARG A 108 3.70 30.67 -0.59
C ARG A 108 3.52 31.75 0.47
N ALA A 109 2.69 31.51 1.48
CA ALA A 109 2.49 32.46 2.58
C ALA A 109 3.78 32.71 3.38
N HIS A 110 4.70 31.75 3.37
CA HIS A 110 6.03 31.85 4.00
C HIS A 110 7.16 32.13 2.99
N GLU A 111 6.83 32.49 1.75
CA GLU A 111 7.81 32.70 0.66
C GLU A 111 8.78 31.52 0.46
N GLY A 112 8.36 30.31 0.86
CA GLY A 112 9.20 29.12 0.89
C GLY A 112 9.56 28.62 -0.50
N ARG A 113 10.81 28.18 -0.65
CA ARG A 113 11.35 27.61 -1.90
C ARG A 113 11.98 26.24 -1.70
N GLN A 114 12.31 25.88 -0.46
CA GLN A 114 12.89 24.59 -0.10
C GLN A 114 12.02 23.86 0.90
N VAL A 115 11.58 22.67 0.51
CA VAL A 115 10.78 21.75 1.31
C VAL A 115 11.59 20.50 1.59
N ILE A 116 11.74 20.15 2.86
CA ILE A 116 12.29 18.85 3.26
C ILE A 116 11.13 17.93 3.67
N LYS A 117 11.02 16.78 3.04
CA LYS A 117 9.88 15.87 3.18
C LYS A 117 10.32 14.54 3.77
N GLY A 118 9.70 14.16 4.87
CA GLY A 118 9.79 12.81 5.43
C GLY A 118 8.90 11.84 4.67
N LYS A 119 9.21 10.54 4.79
CA LYS A 119 8.44 9.49 4.12
C LYS A 119 6.96 9.55 4.50
N SER A 120 6.09 9.64 3.49
CA SER A 120 4.65 9.56 3.67
C SER A 120 3.97 9.01 2.43
N MET A 121 3.22 7.91 2.59
CA MET A 121 2.42 7.39 1.48
C MET A 121 1.36 8.39 0.99
N VAL A 122 0.93 9.33 1.84
CA VAL A 122 -0.08 10.34 1.48
C VAL A 122 0.52 11.43 0.61
N SER A 123 1.79 11.82 0.83
CA SER A 123 2.44 12.75 -0.09
C SER A 123 2.78 12.09 -1.43
N GLU A 124 3.00 10.77 -1.45
CA GLU A 124 3.07 9.98 -2.68
C GLU A 124 1.72 9.92 -3.41
N GLU A 125 0.59 9.72 -2.69
CA GLU A 125 -0.76 9.84 -3.28
C GLU A 125 -0.97 11.21 -3.95
N MET A 126 -0.37 12.25 -3.38
CA MET A 126 -0.46 13.62 -3.87
C MET A 126 0.49 13.92 -5.03
N GLU A 127 1.42 13.01 -5.35
CA GLU A 127 2.55 13.26 -6.26
C GLU A 127 3.26 14.60 -5.91
N MET A 128 3.38 14.89 -4.61
CA MET A 128 3.70 16.22 -4.09
C MET A 128 5.02 16.76 -4.63
N ASN A 129 6.04 15.90 -4.77
CA ASN A 129 7.35 16.30 -5.29
C ASN A 129 7.23 16.88 -6.70
N HIS A 130 6.47 16.22 -7.59
CA HIS A 130 6.25 16.69 -8.96
C HIS A 130 5.41 17.95 -8.98
N PHE A 131 4.32 17.96 -8.23
CA PHE A 131 3.43 19.11 -8.14
C PHE A 131 4.18 20.38 -7.69
N LEU A 132 5.08 20.28 -6.70
CA LEU A 132 5.88 21.39 -6.21
C LEU A 132 7.03 21.75 -7.16
N ALA A 133 7.70 20.76 -7.75
CA ALA A 133 8.79 21.00 -8.68
C ALA A 133 8.34 21.75 -9.95
N ASP A 134 7.16 21.43 -10.49
CA ASP A 134 6.54 22.14 -11.61
C ASP A 134 6.25 23.62 -11.31
N ARG A 135 6.31 24.00 -10.02
CA ARG A 135 6.08 25.36 -9.52
C ARG A 135 7.38 26.01 -9.01
N GLY A 136 8.53 25.41 -9.30
CA GLY A 136 9.84 25.93 -8.93
C GLY A 136 10.17 25.83 -7.43
N ILE A 137 9.48 24.96 -6.69
CA ILE A 137 9.75 24.69 -5.29
C ILE A 137 10.53 23.37 -5.20
N GLU A 138 11.73 23.42 -4.62
CA GLU A 138 12.53 22.22 -4.38
C GLU A 138 11.89 21.40 -3.26
N CYS A 139 11.57 20.13 -3.53
CA CYS A 139 11.05 19.20 -2.53
C CYS A 139 11.94 17.97 -2.46
N LEU A 140 12.68 17.83 -1.35
CA LEU A 140 13.68 16.80 -1.16
C LEU A 140 13.20 15.76 -0.15
N GLU A 141 13.41 14.48 -0.44
CA GLU A 141 13.15 13.41 0.52
C GLU A 141 14.24 13.34 1.58
N SER A 142 13.81 13.19 2.84
CA SER A 142 14.70 13.12 4.00
C SER A 142 15.01 11.69 4.44
N ASP A 143 14.20 10.72 4.01
CA ASP A 143 14.42 9.28 4.24
C ASP A 143 15.44 8.75 3.24
N MET A 144 16.44 8.00 3.69
CA MET A 144 17.52 7.55 2.79
C MET A 144 16.98 6.68 1.64
N GLY A 145 16.02 5.81 1.92
CA GLY A 145 15.41 4.96 0.91
C GLY A 145 14.64 5.78 -0.13
N GLU A 146 13.85 6.75 0.34
CA GLU A 146 13.13 7.69 -0.53
C GLU A 146 14.08 8.58 -1.34
N TYR A 147 15.15 9.09 -0.72
CA TYR A 147 16.16 9.90 -1.37
C TYR A 147 16.88 9.13 -2.49
N ILE A 148 17.22 7.85 -2.26
CA ILE A 148 17.81 6.99 -3.29
C ILE A 148 16.88 6.85 -4.50
N VAL A 149 15.60 6.56 -4.29
CA VAL A 149 14.67 6.41 -5.42
C VAL A 149 14.35 7.75 -6.10
N GLN A 150 14.33 8.84 -5.34
CA GLN A 150 14.20 10.20 -5.89
C GLN A 150 15.38 10.52 -6.81
N LEU A 151 16.63 10.29 -6.38
CA LEU A 151 17.83 10.51 -7.22
C LEU A 151 17.81 9.70 -8.51
N ASP A 152 17.17 8.54 -8.49
CA ASP A 152 17.06 7.64 -9.65
C ASP A 152 15.75 7.83 -10.43
N HIS A 153 14.92 8.82 -10.08
CA HIS A 153 13.65 9.12 -10.75
C HIS A 153 12.63 7.96 -10.73
N GLU A 154 12.66 7.16 -9.68
CA GLU A 154 11.79 5.99 -9.50
C GLU A 154 10.78 6.19 -8.38
N LYS A 155 9.67 5.45 -8.45
CA LYS A 155 8.72 5.36 -7.34
C LYS A 155 9.20 4.38 -6.25
N PRO A 156 8.71 4.50 -5.01
CA PRO A 156 8.97 3.51 -3.97
C PRO A 156 8.47 2.12 -4.35
N SER A 157 9.30 1.11 -4.15
CA SER A 157 8.92 -0.28 -4.41
C SER A 157 8.31 -0.99 -3.20
N HIS A 158 8.45 -0.43 -1.99
CA HIS A 158 7.89 -0.99 -0.75
C HIS A 158 7.58 0.11 0.27
N ILE A 159 6.42 0.04 0.95
CA ILE A 159 5.92 1.11 1.84
C ILE A 159 6.83 1.41 3.06
N ILE A 160 7.57 0.41 3.54
CA ILE A 160 8.56 0.57 4.62
C ILE A 160 9.99 0.79 4.11
N MET A 161 10.38 0.20 2.98
CA MET A 161 11.76 0.09 2.51
C MET A 161 11.82 0.47 1.01
N PRO A 162 11.70 1.76 0.67
CA PRO A 162 11.42 2.24 -0.69
C PRO A 162 12.36 1.67 -1.77
N ALA A 163 13.66 1.65 -1.47
CA ALA A 163 14.73 1.19 -2.36
C ALA A 163 15.07 -0.31 -2.26
N ILE A 164 14.19 -1.16 -1.72
CA ILE A 164 14.47 -2.61 -1.50
C ILE A 164 14.82 -3.40 -2.76
N HIS A 165 14.46 -2.88 -3.94
CA HIS A 165 14.77 -3.46 -5.24
C HIS A 165 16.22 -3.17 -5.67
N LYS A 166 16.93 -2.24 -5.03
CA LYS A 166 18.33 -1.91 -5.31
C LYS A 166 19.26 -2.59 -4.30
N ASN A 167 20.43 -3.03 -4.78
CA ASN A 167 21.53 -3.49 -3.92
C ASN A 167 22.59 -2.39 -3.73
N ALA A 168 23.53 -2.61 -2.80
CA ALA A 168 24.57 -1.65 -2.47
C ALA A 168 25.44 -1.23 -3.69
N GLY A 169 25.66 -2.13 -4.65
CA GLY A 169 26.42 -1.80 -5.86
C GLY A 169 25.67 -0.84 -6.81
N GLN A 170 24.34 -0.99 -6.92
CA GLN A 170 23.50 -0.06 -7.68
C GLN A 170 23.46 1.31 -7.00
N VAL A 171 23.30 1.35 -5.68
CA VAL A 171 23.32 2.61 -4.90
C VAL A 171 24.68 3.31 -5.02
N ALA A 172 25.78 2.55 -4.95
CA ALA A 172 27.13 3.09 -5.13
C ALA A 172 27.34 3.74 -6.49
N SER A 173 26.84 3.10 -7.56
CA SER A 173 26.93 3.64 -8.92
C SER A 173 26.09 4.91 -9.04
N LEU A 174 24.85 4.89 -8.53
CA LEU A 174 23.97 6.04 -8.51
C LEU A 174 24.58 7.24 -7.79
N PHE A 175 25.17 7.03 -6.61
CA PHE A 175 25.80 8.11 -5.85
C PHE A 175 27.04 8.65 -6.55
N HIS A 176 27.86 7.78 -7.14
CA HIS A 176 28.99 8.20 -7.95
C HIS A 176 28.54 9.11 -9.11
N ASP A 177 27.54 8.66 -9.87
CA ASP A 177 27.06 9.34 -11.08
C ASP A 177 26.33 10.65 -10.77
N LYS A 178 25.48 10.67 -9.73
CA LYS A 178 24.60 11.81 -9.40
C LYS A 178 25.23 12.80 -8.43
N LEU A 179 26.10 12.35 -7.53
CA LEU A 179 26.68 13.18 -6.46
C LEU A 179 28.19 13.43 -6.65
N GLY A 180 28.85 12.76 -7.61
CA GLY A 180 30.28 12.94 -7.87
C GLY A 180 31.18 12.44 -6.74
N VAL A 181 30.72 11.49 -5.93
CA VAL A 181 31.48 10.90 -4.82
C VAL A 181 32.27 9.68 -5.27
N GLU A 182 33.31 9.28 -4.52
CA GLU A 182 34.05 8.05 -4.81
C GLU A 182 33.16 6.81 -4.70
N TYR A 183 33.34 5.86 -5.62
CA TYR A 183 32.59 4.61 -5.63
C TYR A 183 32.95 3.75 -4.41
N THR A 184 31.95 3.40 -3.59
CA THR A 184 32.12 2.50 -2.44
C THR A 184 30.91 1.60 -2.27
N LYS A 185 31.15 0.31 -1.99
CA LYS A 185 30.09 -0.67 -1.64
C LYS A 185 29.91 -0.81 -0.13
N ASP A 186 30.69 -0.07 0.67
CA ASP A 186 30.53 -0.01 2.11
C ASP A 186 29.21 0.72 2.41
N VAL A 187 28.27 -0.02 3.01
CA VAL A 187 26.92 0.48 3.30
C VAL A 187 26.98 1.64 4.29
N ASP A 188 27.84 1.58 5.31
CA ASP A 188 27.95 2.64 6.31
C ASP A 188 28.46 3.93 5.65
N GLN A 189 29.44 3.83 4.75
CA GLN A 189 29.93 4.97 3.99
C GLN A 189 28.84 5.58 3.10
N LEU A 190 28.07 4.75 2.38
CA LEU A 190 26.94 5.23 1.56
C LEU A 190 25.91 5.99 2.40
N ILE A 191 25.56 5.46 3.57
CA ILE A 191 24.64 6.13 4.50
C ILE A 191 25.22 7.48 4.98
N GLN A 192 26.51 7.54 5.31
CA GLN A 192 27.15 8.80 5.73
C GLN A 192 27.18 9.85 4.61
N ILE A 193 27.40 9.44 3.36
CA ILE A 193 27.36 10.33 2.18
C ILE A 193 25.99 11.00 2.08
N GLY A 194 24.91 10.21 2.03
CA GLY A 194 23.56 10.77 1.93
C GLY A 194 23.20 11.62 3.15
N ARG A 195 23.60 11.21 4.36
CA ARG A 195 23.38 12.00 5.59
C ARG A 195 24.07 13.36 5.55
N LYS A 196 25.29 13.46 5.01
CA LYS A 196 26.02 14.73 4.90
C LYS A 196 25.29 15.71 3.99
N VAL A 197 24.75 15.23 2.87
CA VAL A 197 23.92 16.05 1.96
C VAL A 197 22.64 16.50 2.64
N LEU A 198 21.90 15.58 3.26
CA LEU A 198 20.62 15.88 3.90
C LEU A 198 20.76 16.83 5.10
N ARG A 199 21.86 16.76 5.86
CA ARG A 199 22.11 17.60 7.04
C ARG A 199 22.00 19.09 6.72
N GLN A 200 22.62 19.53 5.64
CA GLN A 200 22.57 20.93 5.19
C GLN A 200 21.14 21.29 4.75
N LYS A 201 20.48 20.38 4.02
CA LYS A 201 19.13 20.58 3.51
C LYS A 201 18.08 20.71 4.60
N PHE A 202 18.21 20.01 5.73
CA PHE A 202 17.32 20.24 6.89
C PHE A 202 17.45 21.67 7.44
N PHE A 203 18.66 22.22 7.47
CA PHE A 203 18.91 23.56 8.01
C PHE A 203 18.44 24.68 7.08
N GLU A 204 18.54 24.46 5.77
CA GLU A 204 18.14 25.42 4.73
C GLU A 204 16.65 25.37 4.37
N ALA A 205 15.92 24.34 4.81
CA ALA A 205 14.53 24.15 4.45
C ALA A 205 13.61 25.17 5.14
N ASP A 206 12.74 25.78 4.35
CA ASP A 206 11.71 26.70 4.82
C ASP A 206 10.54 25.94 5.45
N ILE A 207 10.23 24.77 4.89
CA ILE A 207 9.06 23.96 5.25
C ILE A 207 9.47 22.50 5.44
N GLY A 208 9.01 21.91 6.54
CA GLY A 208 9.08 20.48 6.80
C GLY A 208 7.76 19.80 6.50
N VAL A 209 7.75 18.71 5.74
CA VAL A 209 6.54 17.92 5.47
C VAL A 209 6.68 16.51 6.04
N SER A 210 5.70 16.03 6.79
CA SER A 210 5.72 14.66 7.32
C SER A 210 4.40 13.90 7.10
N GLY A 211 4.48 12.58 7.17
CA GLY A 211 3.29 11.73 7.35
C GLY A 211 2.86 11.64 8.81
N VAL A 212 1.78 10.90 9.05
CA VAL A 212 1.28 10.54 10.39
C VAL A 212 0.99 9.04 10.47
N ASN A 213 1.53 8.38 11.48
CA ASN A 213 1.23 6.98 11.77
C ASN A 213 -0.13 6.84 12.44
N PHE A 214 -0.37 7.60 13.51
CA PHE A 214 -1.62 7.70 14.25
C PHE A 214 -1.89 9.15 14.66
N ALA A 215 -3.13 9.62 14.52
CA ALA A 215 -3.57 10.91 15.04
C ALA A 215 -4.48 10.66 16.25
N VAL A 216 -4.09 11.13 17.43
CA VAL A 216 -4.83 10.88 18.68
C VAL A 216 -5.86 11.98 18.88
N ALA A 217 -7.14 11.61 18.77
CA ALA A 217 -8.26 12.54 18.89
C ALA A 217 -8.33 13.14 20.29
N GLU A 218 -8.26 12.33 21.35
CA GLU A 218 -8.34 12.75 22.77
C GLU A 218 -7.42 13.93 23.11
N THR A 219 -6.17 13.89 22.66
CA THR A 219 -5.14 14.86 23.06
C THR A 219 -4.81 15.89 22.00
N GLY A 220 -5.26 15.70 20.75
CA GLY A 220 -4.80 16.50 19.61
C GLY A 220 -3.31 16.30 19.38
N THR A 221 -2.88 15.05 19.15
CA THR A 221 -1.46 14.69 19.00
C THR A 221 -1.23 13.87 17.75
N LEU A 222 -0.24 14.25 16.95
CA LEU A 222 0.22 13.51 15.78
C LEU A 222 1.39 12.62 16.19
N LEU A 223 1.33 11.34 15.82
CA LEU A 223 2.39 10.38 16.11
C LEU A 223 3.11 9.97 14.83
N LEU A 224 4.45 10.07 14.85
CA LEU A 224 5.35 9.67 13.78
C LEU A 224 6.44 8.74 14.33
N VAL A 225 6.67 7.61 13.67
CA VAL A 225 7.77 6.68 14.02
C VAL A 225 8.82 6.59 12.93
N GLU A 226 10.09 6.50 13.32
CA GLU A 226 11.22 6.45 12.39
C GLU A 226 12.50 5.89 13.07
N ASN A 227 13.51 5.52 12.28
CA ASN A 227 14.76 4.91 12.79
C ASN A 227 16.05 5.67 12.43
N GLU A 228 15.97 6.76 11.67
CA GLU A 228 17.11 7.47 11.06
C GLU A 228 17.39 8.85 11.66
N GLY A 229 16.48 9.39 12.48
CA GLY A 229 16.46 10.76 12.98
C GLY A 229 15.85 11.76 11.99
N ASN A 230 15.53 11.33 10.76
CA ASN A 230 15.12 12.22 9.68
C ASN A 230 13.75 12.86 9.97
N GLY A 231 12.79 12.09 10.46
CA GLY A 231 11.44 12.56 10.73
C GLY A 231 11.45 13.64 11.81
N ARG A 232 12.21 13.42 12.90
CA ARG A 232 12.39 14.44 13.94
C ARG A 232 12.99 15.73 13.38
N MET A 233 14.02 15.64 12.53
CA MET A 233 14.62 16.84 11.92
C MET A 233 13.61 17.56 11.01
N THR A 234 12.88 16.83 10.17
CA THR A 234 11.85 17.38 9.29
C THR A 234 10.73 18.07 10.06
N THR A 235 10.34 17.57 11.23
CA THR A 235 9.23 18.15 12.01
C THR A 235 9.64 19.21 13.03
N THR A 236 10.94 19.46 13.20
CA THR A 236 11.45 20.32 14.29
C THR A 236 12.38 21.43 13.80
N VAL A 237 13.17 21.18 12.75
CA VAL A 237 14.17 22.16 12.28
C VAL A 237 13.54 23.27 11.42
N PRO A 238 12.71 22.96 10.40
CA PRO A 238 12.07 24.01 9.61
C PRO A 238 11.10 24.85 10.46
N PRO A 239 10.97 26.17 10.18
CA PRO A 239 10.08 27.04 10.93
C PRO A 239 8.59 26.69 10.76
N VAL A 240 8.22 26.01 9.67
CA VAL A 240 6.85 25.55 9.44
C VAL A 240 6.82 24.05 9.21
N HIS A 241 5.93 23.36 9.92
CA HIS A 241 5.69 21.92 9.74
C HIS A 241 4.29 21.68 9.16
N ILE A 242 4.22 20.95 8.05
CA ILE A 242 2.97 20.48 7.46
C ILE A 242 2.91 18.95 7.59
N ALA A 243 2.01 18.46 8.42
CA ALA A 243 1.68 17.05 8.47
C ALA A 243 0.57 16.73 7.46
N VAL A 244 0.75 15.67 6.66
CA VAL A 244 -0.28 15.17 5.74
C VAL A 244 -0.70 13.76 6.14
N THR A 245 -2.00 13.50 6.23
CA THR A 245 -2.51 12.17 6.59
C THR A 245 -3.86 11.88 5.98
N GLY A 246 -4.12 10.60 5.76
CA GLY A 246 -5.47 10.13 5.46
C GLY A 246 -6.36 10.21 6.69
N ILE A 247 -7.65 10.49 6.49
CA ILE A 247 -8.65 10.59 7.56
C ILE A 247 -8.77 9.32 8.42
N GLU A 248 -8.43 8.16 7.88
CA GLU A 248 -8.54 6.89 8.58
C GLU A 248 -7.52 6.73 9.71
N LYS A 249 -6.45 7.52 9.76
CA LYS A 249 -5.36 7.33 10.74
C LYS A 249 -5.70 7.75 12.17
N VAL A 250 -6.88 8.31 12.41
CA VAL A 250 -7.31 8.72 13.75
C VAL A 250 -7.47 7.51 14.69
N VAL A 251 -7.13 7.71 15.95
CA VAL A 251 -7.41 6.83 17.08
C VAL A 251 -8.05 7.65 18.20
N GLU A 252 -8.93 7.03 18.98
CA GLU A 252 -9.72 7.73 19.97
C GLU A 252 -8.86 8.22 21.15
N ASN A 253 -8.12 7.31 21.80
CA ASN A 253 -7.40 7.60 23.04
C ASN A 253 -5.89 7.45 22.89
N LEU A 254 -5.10 8.17 23.69
CA LEU A 254 -3.65 8.05 23.66
C LEU A 254 -3.19 6.63 24.02
N ARG A 255 -3.85 5.97 24.97
CA ARG A 255 -3.55 4.58 25.37
C ARG A 255 -3.68 3.57 24.23
N ASP A 256 -4.48 3.89 23.20
CA ASP A 256 -4.70 3.00 22.06
C ASP A 256 -3.45 2.87 21.18
N VAL A 257 -2.55 3.85 21.26
CA VAL A 257 -1.28 3.87 20.53
C VAL A 257 -0.36 2.73 20.96
N VAL A 258 -0.30 2.40 22.25
CA VAL A 258 0.67 1.41 22.79
C VAL A 258 0.54 0.04 22.10
N PRO A 259 -0.63 -0.62 22.07
CA PRO A 259 -0.78 -1.90 21.37
C PRO A 259 -0.60 -1.75 19.85
N LEU A 260 -1.02 -0.63 19.25
CA LEU A 260 -0.84 -0.40 17.82
C LEU A 260 0.62 -0.22 17.41
N LEU A 261 1.43 0.44 18.23
CA LEU A 261 2.87 0.57 18.05
C LEU A 261 3.56 -0.78 18.16
N SER A 262 3.27 -1.54 19.21
CA SER A 262 3.81 -2.90 19.38
C SER A 262 3.51 -3.78 18.16
N LEU A 263 2.27 -3.71 17.66
CA LEU A 263 1.89 -4.41 16.43
C LEU A 263 2.62 -3.88 15.19
N LEU A 264 2.75 -2.57 15.03
CA LEU A 264 3.36 -1.92 13.87
C LEU A 264 4.84 -2.30 13.74
N THR A 265 5.64 -2.09 14.78
CA THR A 265 7.10 -2.25 14.77
C THR A 265 7.51 -3.71 14.64
N ARG A 266 6.87 -4.60 15.41
CA ARG A 266 7.12 -6.05 15.36
C ARG A 266 6.67 -6.64 14.02
N SER A 267 5.60 -6.12 13.41
CA SER A 267 5.12 -6.60 12.10
C SER A 267 5.91 -6.06 10.92
N ALA A 268 6.41 -4.83 11.00
CA ALA A 268 7.12 -4.16 9.90
C ALA A 268 8.59 -4.58 9.82
N LEU A 269 9.30 -4.54 10.94
CA LEU A 269 10.76 -4.72 11.00
C LEU A 269 11.20 -5.84 11.95
N GLY A 270 10.28 -6.41 12.73
CA GLY A 270 10.61 -7.42 13.74
C GLY A 270 11.39 -6.85 14.92
N ILE A 271 11.17 -5.58 15.25
CA ILE A 271 11.80 -4.89 16.39
C ILE A 271 10.73 -4.51 17.43
N PRO A 272 11.05 -4.45 18.73
CA PRO A 272 10.08 -4.08 19.77
C PRO A 272 9.53 -2.66 19.60
N ILE A 273 10.40 -1.69 19.29
CA ILE A 273 10.06 -0.28 19.08
C ILE A 273 11.04 0.34 18.09
N THR A 274 10.67 1.44 17.43
CA THR A 274 11.57 2.23 16.59
C THR A 274 12.54 3.06 17.44
N THR A 275 13.64 3.50 16.84
CA THR A 275 14.61 4.39 17.52
C THR A 275 13.96 5.70 17.98
N TYR A 276 13.02 6.23 17.18
CA TYR A 276 12.30 7.46 17.48
C TYR A 276 10.80 7.25 17.42
N VAL A 277 10.10 7.77 18.43
CA VAL A 277 8.64 7.91 18.49
C VAL A 277 8.36 9.37 18.80
N ASN A 278 7.95 10.12 17.79
CA ASN A 278 7.71 11.55 17.87
C ASN A 278 6.22 11.79 18.11
N MET A 279 5.89 12.54 19.16
CA MET A 279 4.54 12.97 19.49
C MET A 279 4.47 14.49 19.37
N ILE A 280 3.78 14.96 18.34
CA ILE A 280 3.71 16.37 17.96
C ILE A 280 2.31 16.86 18.30
N SER A 281 2.20 17.67 19.37
CA SER A 281 0.92 18.18 19.83
C SER A 281 0.66 19.63 19.41
N GLY A 282 1.68 20.37 18.96
CA GLY A 282 1.56 21.78 18.60
C GLY A 282 2.88 22.40 18.12
N PRO A 283 2.87 23.68 17.72
CA PRO A 283 4.08 24.45 17.46
C PRO A 283 4.87 24.68 18.76
N ARG A 284 6.11 25.16 18.62
CA ARG A 284 6.93 25.55 19.76
C ARG A 284 6.26 26.65 20.57
N LYS A 285 6.44 26.61 21.88
CA LYS A 285 6.01 27.67 22.81
C LYS A 285 7.08 28.75 22.92
N GLU A 286 6.70 29.91 23.43
CA GLU A 286 7.59 31.09 23.54
C GLU A 286 8.90 30.82 24.32
N HIS A 287 8.88 29.91 25.31
CA HIS A 287 10.04 29.55 26.12
C HIS A 287 10.83 28.34 25.59
N GLU A 288 10.39 27.73 24.49
CA GLU A 288 11.05 26.57 23.88
C GLU A 288 12.08 27.05 22.86
N LEU A 289 13.30 26.47 22.91
CA LEU A 289 14.41 26.90 22.06
C LEU A 289 14.34 26.32 20.64
N ASP A 290 13.67 25.18 20.48
CA ASP A 290 13.57 24.42 19.24
C ASP A 290 12.11 24.10 18.87
N GLY A 291 11.88 23.82 17.58
CA GLY A 291 10.57 23.45 17.04
C GLY A 291 10.01 24.45 16.02
N PRO A 292 8.99 24.01 15.26
CA PRO A 292 8.35 24.84 14.26
C PRO A 292 7.56 25.95 14.95
N GLN A 293 7.57 27.14 14.36
CA GLN A 293 6.75 28.28 14.76
C GLN A 293 5.28 28.07 14.38
N GLU A 294 5.04 27.30 13.32
CA GLU A 294 3.70 27.02 12.80
C GLU A 294 3.57 25.53 12.44
N VAL A 295 2.45 24.92 12.83
CA VAL A 295 2.14 23.52 12.51
C VAL A 295 0.79 23.44 11.83
N HIS A 296 0.74 22.70 10.72
CA HIS A 296 -0.47 22.40 9.97
C HIS A 296 -0.73 20.91 9.92
N LEU A 297 -2.01 20.54 9.90
CA LEU A 297 -2.45 19.20 9.53
C LEU A 297 -3.35 19.28 8.30
N VAL A 298 -3.02 18.54 7.24
CA VAL A 298 -3.91 18.31 6.09
C VAL A 298 -4.50 16.91 6.19
N LEU A 299 -5.81 16.84 6.41
CA LEU A 299 -6.62 15.64 6.40
C LEU A 299 -7.11 15.37 4.98
N LEU A 300 -6.66 14.26 4.38
CA LEU A 300 -7.01 13.87 3.02
C LEU A 300 -8.01 12.71 2.99
N ASP A 301 -9.13 12.88 2.29
CA ASP A 301 -10.06 11.79 2.00
C ASP A 301 -9.54 10.90 0.87
N ASN A 302 -9.45 11.42 -0.36
CA ASN A 302 -9.01 10.69 -1.56
C ASN A 302 -9.66 9.30 -1.71
N GLY A 303 -10.98 9.22 -1.52
CA GLY A 303 -11.77 7.99 -1.69
C GLY A 303 -11.92 7.14 -0.42
N ARG A 304 -11.41 7.60 0.72
CA ARG A 304 -11.58 6.91 2.01
C ARG A 304 -13.03 6.93 2.48
N SER A 305 -13.77 8.01 2.25
CA SER A 305 -15.19 8.13 2.58
C SER A 305 -16.06 7.18 1.74
N GLN A 306 -15.68 6.91 0.49
CA GLN A 306 -16.32 5.87 -0.32
C GLN A 306 -16.12 4.49 0.30
N ALA A 307 -14.88 4.13 0.65
CA ALA A 307 -14.60 2.86 1.32
C ALA A 307 -15.33 2.77 2.66
N PHE A 308 -15.39 3.88 3.39
CA PHE A 308 -16.09 4.01 4.65
C PHE A 308 -17.60 3.74 4.49
N ALA A 309 -18.25 4.22 3.44
CA ALA A 309 -19.70 4.07 3.29
C ALA A 309 -20.18 2.60 3.24
N ASP A 310 -19.33 1.67 2.79
CA ASP A 310 -19.66 0.24 2.66
C ASP A 310 -19.13 -0.57 3.86
N SER A 311 -19.98 -1.41 4.46
CA SER A 311 -19.67 -2.15 5.70
C SER A 311 -18.58 -3.21 5.53
N GLU A 312 -18.41 -3.76 4.32
CA GLU A 312 -17.34 -4.70 4.01
C GLU A 312 -16.06 -3.94 3.67
N LEU A 313 -16.14 -3.01 2.71
CA LEU A 313 -14.97 -2.30 2.17
C LEU A 313 -14.32 -1.36 3.21
N ARG A 314 -15.09 -0.84 4.18
CA ARG A 314 -14.57 -0.02 5.29
C ARG A 314 -13.45 -0.72 6.05
N GLN A 315 -13.44 -2.04 6.11
CA GLN A 315 -12.40 -2.78 6.82
C GLN A 315 -10.99 -2.53 6.28
N THR A 316 -10.87 -2.12 5.01
CA THR A 316 -9.62 -1.68 4.38
C THR A 316 -8.95 -0.54 5.17
N LEU A 317 -9.76 0.35 5.77
CA LEU A 317 -9.30 1.55 6.50
C LEU A 317 -8.70 1.24 7.89
N ASN A 318 -8.81 -0.01 8.38
CA ASN A 318 -8.17 -0.41 9.64
C ASN A 318 -6.63 -0.43 9.55
N CYS A 319 -6.08 -0.41 8.34
CA CYS A 319 -4.67 -0.67 8.10
C CYS A 319 -3.73 0.32 8.79
N ILE A 320 -2.76 -0.21 9.54
CA ILE A 320 -1.72 0.57 10.22
C ILE A 320 -0.43 0.71 9.37
N ARG A 321 -0.48 0.37 8.08
CA ARG A 321 0.64 0.48 7.12
C ARG A 321 1.92 -0.28 7.51
N CYS A 322 1.81 -1.43 8.18
CA CYS A 322 2.98 -2.21 8.63
C CYS A 322 3.71 -3.01 7.53
N GLY A 323 3.12 -3.23 6.36
CA GLY A 323 3.75 -3.97 5.25
C GLY A 323 3.78 -5.49 5.39
N ALA A 324 3.41 -6.08 6.54
CA ALA A 324 3.50 -7.53 6.76
C ALA A 324 2.79 -8.38 5.68
N CYS A 325 1.65 -7.91 5.18
CA CYS A 325 0.92 -8.58 4.11
C CYS A 325 1.72 -8.66 2.80
N MET A 326 2.53 -7.64 2.49
CA MET A 326 3.39 -7.59 1.30
C MET A 326 4.51 -8.63 1.43
N ASN A 327 5.13 -8.69 2.61
CA ASN A 327 6.23 -9.61 2.91
C ASN A 327 5.86 -11.08 2.72
N HIS A 328 4.61 -11.44 3.03
CA HIS A 328 4.11 -12.81 2.92
C HIS A 328 3.38 -13.11 1.60
N CYS A 329 3.30 -12.14 0.68
CA CYS A 329 2.55 -12.31 -0.56
C CYS A 329 3.42 -12.98 -1.65
N PRO A 330 3.08 -14.19 -2.11
CA PRO A 330 3.89 -14.91 -3.10
C PRO A 330 3.91 -14.23 -4.48
N VAL A 331 2.93 -13.35 -4.76
CA VAL A 331 2.92 -12.55 -5.99
C VAL A 331 3.88 -11.38 -5.85
N TYR A 332 3.77 -10.60 -4.77
CA TYR A 332 4.60 -9.43 -4.52
C TYR A 332 6.09 -9.77 -4.44
N THR A 333 6.46 -10.86 -3.74
CA THR A 333 7.86 -11.29 -3.62
C THR A 333 8.48 -11.72 -4.94
N ARG A 334 7.69 -11.89 -6.00
CA ARG A 334 8.15 -12.28 -7.34
C ARG A 334 8.19 -11.13 -8.34
N ILE A 335 7.25 -10.20 -8.25
CA ILE A 335 7.12 -9.11 -9.23
C ILE A 335 7.55 -7.74 -8.68
N GLY A 336 7.83 -7.64 -7.38
CA GLY A 336 8.16 -6.38 -6.71
C GLY A 336 6.99 -5.40 -6.62
N GLY A 337 7.29 -4.17 -6.22
CA GLY A 337 6.29 -3.10 -6.07
C GLY A 337 5.95 -2.37 -7.37
N HIS A 338 6.96 -2.10 -8.22
CA HIS A 338 6.77 -1.30 -9.42
C HIS A 338 5.81 -1.92 -10.43
N ALA A 339 5.71 -3.25 -10.47
CA ALA A 339 4.77 -3.95 -11.35
C ALA A 339 3.31 -3.52 -11.13
N TYR A 340 2.95 -3.10 -9.91
CA TYR A 340 1.59 -2.61 -9.60
C TYR A 340 1.27 -1.27 -10.28
N GLY A 341 2.28 -0.43 -10.54
CA GLY A 341 2.14 0.86 -11.23
C GLY A 341 1.43 1.96 -10.43
N GLU A 342 1.30 1.79 -9.11
CA GLU A 342 0.58 2.70 -8.21
C GLU A 342 1.30 2.78 -6.86
N VAL A 343 1.01 3.84 -6.10
CA VAL A 343 1.66 4.20 -4.81
C VAL A 343 1.66 3.05 -3.81
N TYR A 344 0.54 2.32 -3.71
CA TYR A 344 0.41 1.18 -2.81
C TYR A 344 0.55 -0.14 -3.59
N PRO A 345 1.60 -0.93 -3.35
CA PRO A 345 1.74 -2.24 -3.96
C PRO A 345 1.28 -3.39 -3.05
N GLY A 346 1.31 -4.60 -3.59
CA GLY A 346 1.05 -5.84 -2.84
C GLY A 346 -0.41 -5.98 -2.34
N PRO A 347 -0.70 -6.87 -1.38
CA PRO A 347 -2.07 -7.19 -0.99
C PRO A 347 -2.87 -5.99 -0.48
N ILE A 348 -2.24 -5.11 0.30
CA ILE A 348 -2.91 -3.91 0.82
C ILE A 348 -3.20 -2.91 -0.31
N GLY A 349 -2.26 -2.72 -1.24
CA GLY A 349 -2.46 -1.85 -2.40
C GLY A 349 -3.64 -2.30 -3.27
N LYS A 350 -3.76 -3.60 -3.51
CA LYS A 350 -4.87 -4.18 -4.29
C LYS A 350 -6.26 -3.90 -3.72
N ILE A 351 -6.37 -3.57 -2.43
CA ILE A 351 -7.65 -3.24 -1.79
C ILE A 351 -7.81 -1.75 -1.48
N ILE A 352 -6.74 -0.97 -1.43
CA ILE A 352 -6.77 0.48 -1.16
C ILE A 352 -6.83 1.29 -2.44
N THR A 353 -5.92 1.01 -3.37
CA THR A 353 -5.76 1.76 -4.60
C THR A 353 -7.07 1.86 -5.40
N PRO A 354 -7.90 0.81 -5.54
CA PRO A 354 -9.18 0.93 -6.22
C PRO A 354 -10.13 1.99 -5.65
N HIS A 355 -10.05 2.31 -4.36
CA HIS A 355 -10.85 3.39 -3.75
C HIS A 355 -10.32 4.78 -4.15
N MET A 356 -8.99 4.92 -4.25
CA MET A 356 -8.30 6.18 -4.56
C MET A 356 -8.37 6.56 -6.04
N VAL A 357 -8.17 5.58 -6.94
CA VAL A 357 -8.08 5.84 -8.39
C VAL A 357 -9.22 5.22 -9.21
N GLY A 358 -10.10 4.46 -8.56
CA GLY A 358 -11.17 3.71 -9.23
C GLY A 358 -10.71 2.37 -9.82
N LEU A 359 -11.62 1.39 -9.87
CA LEU A 359 -11.35 0.07 -10.43
C LEU A 359 -10.97 0.10 -11.92
N ALA A 360 -11.41 1.11 -12.66
CA ALA A 360 -11.13 1.26 -14.09
C ALA A 360 -9.65 1.49 -14.39
N LYS A 361 -8.93 2.19 -13.50
CA LYS A 361 -7.49 2.45 -13.65
C LYS A 361 -6.65 1.23 -13.26
N VAL A 362 -7.16 0.40 -12.35
CA VAL A 362 -6.45 -0.76 -11.79
C VAL A 362 -7.24 -2.08 -11.88
N PRO A 363 -7.79 -2.45 -13.04
CA PRO A 363 -8.74 -3.55 -13.15
C PRO A 363 -8.08 -4.92 -12.88
N ASP A 364 -6.76 -5.04 -13.00
CA ASP A 364 -6.02 -6.28 -12.70
C ASP A 364 -5.61 -6.43 -11.24
N HIS A 365 -5.62 -5.36 -10.44
CA HIS A 365 -5.14 -5.40 -9.06
C HIS A 365 -5.86 -6.44 -8.19
N PRO A 366 -7.21 -6.50 -8.13
CA PRO A 366 -7.90 -7.53 -7.33
C PRO A 366 -7.58 -8.96 -7.80
N SER A 367 -7.30 -9.14 -9.09
CA SER A 367 -6.97 -10.42 -9.72
C SER A 367 -5.50 -10.83 -9.57
N ALA A 368 -4.61 -9.90 -9.25
CA ALA A 368 -3.18 -10.14 -9.03
C ALA A 368 -2.89 -10.87 -7.70
N SER A 369 -3.68 -11.88 -7.34
CA SER A 369 -3.59 -12.63 -6.09
C SER A 369 -3.96 -14.08 -6.29
N SER A 370 -3.18 -14.99 -5.70
CA SER A 370 -3.51 -16.42 -5.61
C SER A 370 -4.59 -16.74 -4.59
N LEU A 371 -5.05 -15.73 -3.81
CA LEU A 371 -6.00 -15.90 -2.70
C LEU A 371 -5.57 -16.93 -1.65
N CYS A 372 -4.25 -17.14 -1.46
CA CYS A 372 -3.71 -18.15 -0.55
C CYS A 372 -3.93 -17.92 0.95
N GLY A 373 -4.57 -16.81 1.37
CA GLY A 373 -4.86 -16.54 2.79
C GLY A 373 -3.75 -15.88 3.61
N ALA A 374 -2.47 -16.07 3.25
CA ALA A 374 -1.32 -15.63 4.06
C ALA A 374 -1.37 -14.15 4.51
N CYS A 375 -1.83 -13.24 3.65
CA CYS A 375 -1.97 -11.83 3.98
C CYS A 375 -2.98 -11.54 5.11
N GLY A 376 -4.05 -12.33 5.22
CA GLY A 376 -5.01 -12.26 6.33
C GLY A 376 -4.43 -12.85 7.63
N ASP A 377 -3.75 -13.99 7.52
CA ASP A 377 -3.13 -14.68 8.66
C ASP A 377 -2.09 -13.81 9.37
N VAL A 378 -1.35 -12.98 8.62
CA VAL A 378 -0.29 -12.13 9.19
C VAL A 378 -0.72 -10.70 9.50
N CYS A 379 -1.92 -10.27 9.09
CA CYS A 379 -2.39 -8.90 9.30
C CYS A 379 -2.53 -8.59 10.82
N PRO A 380 -1.73 -7.66 11.38
CA PRO A 380 -1.76 -7.39 12.81
C PRO A 380 -3.08 -6.82 13.33
N VAL A 381 -3.91 -6.28 12.44
CA VAL A 381 -5.22 -5.69 12.76
C VAL A 381 -6.36 -6.46 12.09
N LYS A 382 -6.13 -7.73 11.72
CA LYS A 382 -7.13 -8.70 11.24
C LYS A 382 -7.99 -8.23 10.06
N ILE A 383 -7.43 -7.46 9.12
CA ILE A 383 -8.13 -7.11 7.88
C ILE A 383 -8.32 -8.39 7.05
N PRO A 384 -9.54 -8.73 6.61
CA PRO A 384 -9.81 -9.93 5.82
C PRO A 384 -9.47 -9.68 4.34
N ILE A 385 -8.20 -9.39 4.05
CA ILE A 385 -7.72 -9.02 2.70
C ILE A 385 -8.19 -10.01 1.62
N PRO A 386 -8.16 -11.36 1.80
CA PRO A 386 -8.66 -12.28 0.79
C PRO A 386 -10.16 -12.11 0.47
N ALA A 387 -10.98 -11.83 1.48
CA ALA A 387 -12.42 -11.60 1.28
C ALA A 387 -12.65 -10.28 0.56
N LEU A 388 -11.94 -9.21 0.94
CA LEU A 388 -12.01 -7.91 0.27
C LEU A 388 -11.56 -7.99 -1.20
N LEU A 389 -10.51 -8.77 -1.50
CA LEU A 389 -10.09 -9.01 -2.89
C LEU A 389 -11.18 -9.73 -3.69
N ARG A 390 -11.88 -10.70 -3.09
CA ARG A 390 -13.03 -11.35 -3.75
C ARG A 390 -14.17 -10.37 -3.99
N ARG A 391 -14.54 -9.58 -2.98
CA ARG A 391 -15.55 -8.54 -3.08
C ARG A 391 -15.24 -7.55 -4.21
N LEU A 392 -13.99 -7.08 -4.30
CA LEU A 392 -13.55 -6.19 -5.38
C LEU A 392 -13.55 -6.88 -6.75
N ARG A 393 -13.24 -8.18 -6.84
CA ARG A 393 -13.40 -8.94 -8.10
C ARG A 393 -14.85 -9.00 -8.55
N GLU A 394 -15.79 -9.21 -7.63
CA GLU A 394 -17.23 -9.20 -7.90
C GLU A 394 -17.67 -7.83 -8.41
N GLU A 395 -17.26 -6.75 -7.74
CA GLU A 395 -17.57 -5.39 -8.17
C GLU A 395 -16.95 -5.06 -9.54
N ASN A 396 -15.78 -5.61 -9.86
CA ASN A 396 -15.12 -5.41 -11.14
C ASN A 396 -15.84 -6.08 -12.32
N VAL A 397 -16.56 -7.18 -12.08
CA VAL A 397 -17.33 -7.91 -13.11
C VAL A 397 -18.83 -7.69 -13.02
N LYS A 398 -19.29 -6.79 -12.16
CA LYS A 398 -20.70 -6.44 -12.00
C LYS A 398 -21.21 -5.71 -13.23
N ALA A 399 -22.51 -5.80 -13.49
CA ALA A 399 -23.11 -5.12 -14.63
C ALA A 399 -23.01 -3.59 -14.45
N PRO A 400 -22.58 -2.82 -15.48
CA PRO A 400 -22.41 -1.37 -15.36
C PRO A 400 -23.70 -0.61 -15.02
N ASP A 401 -24.84 -1.17 -15.40
CA ASP A 401 -26.21 -0.69 -15.13
C ASP A 401 -26.74 -1.10 -13.76
N SER A 402 -25.91 -1.68 -12.89
CA SER A 402 -26.33 -2.03 -11.53
C SER A 402 -26.76 -0.77 -10.76
N PRO A 403 -27.96 -0.77 -10.15
CA PRO A 403 -28.52 0.43 -9.51
C PRO A 403 -27.74 0.89 -8.27
N HIS A 404 -26.92 0.02 -7.69
CA HIS A 404 -26.09 0.31 -6.54
C HIS A 404 -24.61 0.28 -6.94
N GLN A 405 -24.08 1.46 -7.28
CA GLN A 405 -22.65 1.66 -7.47
C GLN A 405 -21.99 1.87 -6.10
N VAL A 406 -21.13 0.93 -5.70
CA VAL A 406 -20.41 1.02 -4.42
C VAL A 406 -19.07 1.74 -4.55
N MET A 407 -18.51 1.79 -5.76
CA MET A 407 -17.22 2.41 -6.00
C MET A 407 -17.02 2.87 -7.45
N ARG A 408 -16.09 3.81 -7.65
CA ARG A 408 -15.72 4.34 -8.97
C ARG A 408 -15.13 3.22 -9.84
N GLY A 409 -15.60 3.13 -11.09
CA GLY A 409 -15.13 2.12 -12.05
C GLY A 409 -15.66 0.71 -11.80
N GLN A 410 -16.74 0.54 -11.04
CA GLN A 410 -17.45 -0.74 -10.94
C GLN A 410 -17.80 -1.30 -12.34
N GLY A 411 -17.65 -2.61 -12.53
CA GLY A 411 -17.93 -3.26 -13.80
C GLY A 411 -16.87 -3.08 -14.89
N SER A 412 -15.66 -2.61 -14.56
CA SER A 412 -14.58 -2.38 -15.54
C SER A 412 -14.14 -3.64 -16.31
N LYS A 413 -14.37 -4.82 -15.75
CA LYS A 413 -14.16 -6.13 -16.40
C LYS A 413 -15.46 -6.83 -16.80
N TYR A 414 -16.58 -6.11 -16.84
CA TYR A 414 -17.85 -6.71 -17.27
C TYR A 414 -17.79 -7.17 -18.72
N SER A 415 -18.16 -8.43 -18.95
CA SER A 415 -18.27 -9.01 -20.29
C SER A 415 -19.57 -9.79 -20.43
N ARG A 416 -20.42 -9.36 -21.38
CA ARG A 416 -21.67 -10.06 -21.71
C ARG A 416 -21.40 -11.49 -22.21
N LYS A 417 -20.31 -11.68 -22.94
CA LYS A 417 -19.88 -13.00 -23.44
C LYS A 417 -19.49 -13.91 -22.28
N GLU A 418 -18.66 -13.42 -21.36
CA GLU A 418 -18.24 -14.18 -20.18
C GLU A 418 -19.44 -14.53 -19.29
N ARG A 419 -20.33 -13.55 -19.03
CA ARG A 419 -21.56 -13.77 -18.25
C ARG A 419 -22.46 -14.82 -18.89
N PHE A 420 -22.63 -14.79 -20.22
CA PHE A 420 -23.39 -15.81 -20.94
C PHE A 420 -22.75 -17.20 -20.79
N ILE A 421 -21.42 -17.31 -20.94
CA ILE A 421 -20.69 -18.58 -20.78
C ILE A 421 -20.89 -19.13 -19.36
N TRP A 422 -20.72 -18.32 -18.32
CA TRP A 422 -20.92 -18.75 -16.94
C TRP A 422 -22.36 -19.13 -16.63
N ASN A 423 -23.35 -18.39 -17.14
CA ASN A 423 -24.77 -18.75 -17.00
C ASN A 423 -25.11 -20.06 -17.71
N ALA A 424 -24.58 -20.28 -18.91
CA ALA A 424 -24.75 -21.53 -19.65
C ALA A 424 -24.08 -22.70 -18.91
N TRP A 425 -22.86 -22.50 -18.40
CA TRP A 425 -22.15 -23.49 -17.57
C TRP A 425 -22.93 -23.81 -16.29
N ALA A 426 -23.45 -22.80 -15.59
CA ALA A 426 -24.24 -22.98 -14.38
C ALA A 426 -25.52 -23.77 -14.66
N LYS A 427 -26.26 -23.42 -15.71
CA LYS A 427 -27.48 -24.13 -16.14
C LYS A 427 -27.18 -25.58 -16.55
N LEU A 428 -26.04 -25.81 -17.22
CA LEU A 428 -25.59 -27.14 -17.61
C LEU A 428 -25.30 -28.02 -16.36
N ASN A 429 -24.62 -27.47 -15.36
CA ASN A 429 -24.19 -28.23 -14.18
C ASN A 429 -25.28 -28.36 -13.10
N SER A 430 -26.28 -27.47 -13.09
CA SER A 430 -27.41 -27.54 -12.14
C SER A 430 -28.58 -28.40 -12.65
N SER A 431 -28.59 -28.76 -13.93
CA SER A 431 -29.61 -29.63 -14.52
C SER A 431 -29.08 -31.05 -14.72
N PRO A 432 -29.61 -32.05 -13.99
CA PRO A 432 -29.15 -33.45 -14.12
C PRO A 432 -29.28 -34.00 -15.54
N THR A 433 -30.32 -33.61 -16.27
CA THR A 433 -30.56 -34.07 -17.65
C THR A 433 -29.53 -33.49 -18.62
N LEU A 434 -29.30 -32.17 -18.57
CA LEU A 434 -28.32 -31.51 -19.43
C LEU A 434 -26.90 -32.01 -19.12
N TYR A 435 -26.55 -32.17 -17.84
CA TYR A 435 -25.24 -32.68 -17.43
C TYR A 435 -24.99 -34.11 -17.94
N ARG A 436 -25.99 -35.00 -17.84
CA ARG A 436 -25.88 -36.38 -18.35
C ARG A 436 -25.73 -36.42 -19.87
N LEU A 437 -26.51 -35.62 -20.60
CA LEU A 437 -26.41 -35.51 -22.06
C LEU A 437 -25.03 -34.98 -22.47
N PHE A 438 -24.58 -33.90 -21.85
CA PHE A 438 -23.24 -33.36 -22.10
C PHE A 438 -22.15 -34.39 -21.80
N GLY A 439 -22.20 -35.08 -20.66
CA GLY A 439 -21.24 -36.14 -20.32
C GLY A 439 -21.24 -37.30 -21.32
N PHE A 440 -22.41 -37.71 -21.82
CA PHE A 440 -22.54 -38.73 -22.85
C PHE A 440 -21.84 -38.33 -24.15
N PHE A 441 -22.01 -37.08 -24.60
CA PHE A 441 -21.37 -36.59 -25.82
C PHE A 441 -19.89 -36.28 -25.60
N ALA A 442 -19.52 -35.66 -24.48
CA ALA A 442 -18.13 -35.33 -24.16
C ALA A 442 -17.23 -36.56 -24.07
N THR A 443 -17.74 -37.69 -23.56
CA THR A 443 -16.99 -38.96 -23.50
C THR A 443 -16.80 -39.60 -24.88
N ARG A 444 -17.84 -39.58 -25.74
CA ARG A 444 -17.84 -40.19 -27.08
C ARG A 444 -17.14 -39.35 -28.14
N LEU A 445 -17.24 -38.03 -28.04
CA LEU A 445 -16.65 -37.06 -28.97
C LEU A 445 -15.35 -36.46 -28.44
N ARG A 446 -14.70 -37.11 -27.46
CA ARG A 446 -13.45 -36.63 -26.84
C ARG A 446 -12.33 -36.32 -27.84
N ALA A 447 -12.30 -37.01 -28.98
CA ALA A 447 -11.30 -36.77 -30.04
C ALA A 447 -11.47 -35.41 -30.73
N LEU A 448 -12.67 -34.81 -30.65
CA LEU A 448 -12.98 -33.48 -31.18
C LEU A 448 -12.71 -32.36 -30.17
N THR A 449 -12.15 -32.67 -29.00
CA THR A 449 -11.87 -31.65 -27.99
C THR A 449 -10.74 -30.73 -28.49
N PRO A 450 -10.93 -29.40 -28.51
CA PRO A 450 -9.93 -28.49 -29.03
C PRO A 450 -8.64 -28.56 -28.20
N SER A 451 -7.50 -28.59 -28.90
CA SER A 451 -6.16 -28.55 -28.28
C SER A 451 -5.79 -27.17 -27.73
N ASN A 452 -6.50 -26.12 -28.16
CA ASN A 452 -6.32 -24.75 -27.70
C ASN A 452 -7.68 -24.22 -27.19
N VAL A 453 -7.73 -23.88 -25.90
CA VAL A 453 -8.93 -23.33 -25.23
C VAL A 453 -8.68 -21.87 -24.85
N GLY A 454 -7.89 -21.16 -25.66
CA GLY A 454 -7.56 -19.75 -25.47
C GLY A 454 -6.63 -19.53 -24.26
N PRO A 455 -6.93 -18.57 -23.36
CA PRO A 455 -6.07 -18.25 -22.22
C PRO A 455 -5.77 -19.42 -21.27
N TRP A 456 -6.67 -20.40 -21.15
CA TRP A 456 -6.43 -21.59 -20.31
C TRP A 456 -5.17 -22.33 -20.74
N THR A 457 -5.05 -22.59 -22.05
CA THR A 457 -3.96 -23.38 -22.64
C THR A 457 -2.62 -22.65 -22.71
N GLN A 458 -2.55 -21.39 -22.28
CA GLN A 458 -1.28 -20.67 -22.12
C GLN A 458 -0.47 -21.19 -20.93
N ASN A 459 -1.16 -21.61 -19.86
CA ASN A 459 -0.52 -22.02 -18.60
C ASN A 459 -0.98 -23.39 -18.09
N HIS A 460 -1.95 -24.03 -18.76
CA HIS A 460 -2.49 -25.34 -18.38
C HIS A 460 -2.59 -26.25 -19.61
N SER A 461 -2.60 -27.56 -19.39
CA SER A 461 -2.91 -28.51 -20.46
C SER A 461 -4.37 -28.41 -20.88
N ALA A 462 -4.64 -28.61 -22.17
CA ALA A 462 -6.01 -28.66 -22.68
C ALA A 462 -6.78 -29.80 -21.98
N PRO A 463 -7.99 -29.54 -21.45
CA PRO A 463 -8.78 -30.57 -20.79
C PRO A 463 -9.10 -31.68 -21.78
N LYS A 464 -8.88 -32.95 -21.38
CA LYS A 464 -9.21 -34.12 -22.18
C LYS A 464 -10.32 -34.91 -21.46
N PRO A 465 -11.56 -34.91 -21.97
CA PRO A 465 -12.63 -35.71 -21.41
C PRO A 465 -12.24 -37.19 -21.30
N ALA A 466 -12.56 -37.82 -20.18
CA ALA A 466 -12.33 -39.25 -19.96
C ALA A 466 -13.17 -40.09 -20.95
N ALA A 467 -12.72 -41.30 -21.28
CA ALA A 467 -13.49 -42.22 -22.12
C ALA A 467 -14.84 -42.63 -21.49
N ARG A 468 -14.92 -42.59 -20.16
CA ARG A 468 -16.07 -43.02 -19.38
C ARG A 468 -16.37 -41.99 -18.31
N SER A 469 -17.65 -41.82 -18.00
CA SER A 469 -18.05 -40.95 -16.91
C SER A 469 -17.75 -41.59 -15.56
N LEU A 470 -17.57 -40.78 -14.51
CA LEU A 470 -17.42 -41.28 -13.13
C LEU A 470 -18.62 -42.15 -12.72
N HIS A 471 -19.83 -41.85 -13.19
CA HIS A 471 -21.05 -42.62 -12.91
C HIS A 471 -21.01 -44.01 -13.56
N ASP A 472 -20.44 -44.14 -14.76
CA ASP A 472 -20.29 -45.43 -15.44
C ASP A 472 -19.19 -46.28 -14.80
N MET A 473 -18.11 -45.63 -14.37
CA MET A 473 -17.03 -46.29 -13.61
C MET A 473 -17.54 -46.76 -12.24
N ALA A 474 -18.28 -45.91 -11.53
CA ALA A 474 -18.87 -46.24 -10.24
C ALA A 474 -19.90 -47.36 -10.35
N ARG A 475 -20.82 -47.30 -11.33
CA ARG A 475 -21.79 -48.40 -11.57
C ARG A 475 -21.11 -49.73 -11.81
N GLU A 476 -20.07 -49.77 -12.64
CA GLU A 476 -19.34 -51.01 -12.87
C GLU A 476 -18.61 -51.48 -11.61
N HIS A 477 -17.97 -50.57 -10.87
CA HIS A 477 -17.29 -50.91 -9.62
C HIS A 477 -18.26 -51.49 -8.58
N PHE A 478 -19.42 -50.86 -8.37
CA PHE A 478 -20.45 -51.35 -7.46
C PHE A 478 -21.16 -52.62 -7.98
N ALA A 479 -21.34 -52.76 -9.30
CA ALA A 479 -21.86 -53.99 -9.90
C ALA A 479 -20.88 -55.17 -9.80
N LYS A 480 -19.58 -54.88 -9.58
CA LYS A 480 -18.54 -55.86 -9.28
C LYS A 480 -18.37 -56.12 -7.78
N GLY A 481 -19.25 -55.60 -6.92
CA GLY A 481 -19.11 -55.55 -5.46
C GLY A 481 -18.56 -56.83 -4.80
N ASP A 482 -17.75 -56.63 -3.75
CA ASP A 482 -17.24 -57.63 -2.80
C ASP A 482 -17.06 -59.06 -3.35
N ARG A 483 -15.83 -59.34 -3.81
CA ARG A 483 -15.20 -60.63 -3.55
C ARG A 483 -14.23 -60.48 -2.39
#